data_AF-W1XNA9-F1
#
_entry.id   AF-W1XNA9-F1
#
_cell.length_a   1.000
_cell.length_b   1.000
_cell.length_c   1.000
_cell.angle_alpha   90.00
_cell.angle_beta   90.00
_cell.angle_gamma   90.00
#
_symmetry.space_group_name_H-M   'P 1'
#
loop_
_entity.id
_entity.type
_entity.pdbx_description
1 polymer ?
#
loop_
_entity_poly.entity_id
_entity_poly.type
_entity_poly.pdbx_seq_one_letter_code
_entity_poly.pdbx_strand_id
1 'polypeptide(L)'
;QDVTQTHQQLSNTQKRVADNSQQITTLNNHFSSLKNEVEDNRKEANAGTASAIAIASQPQVKAGDFMMMSAGAGTFNGESAVSVGTSFNAGTHTVIKAGVSADTQSDFGAGVGVGYSF
;
A
#
# COMPACT_ATOMS: atom_id res chain seq x y z
N GLN A 1 1.24 59.98 -25.81
CA GLN A 1 2.28 58.97 -25.55
C GLN A 1 1.86 58.02 -24.43
N ASP A 2 1.25 58.52 -23.34
CA ASP A 2 0.73 57.70 -22.23
C ASP A 2 -0.22 56.57 -22.64
N VAL A 3 -1.25 56.88 -23.44
CA VAL A 3 -2.29 55.91 -23.81
C VAL A 3 -1.72 54.70 -24.54
N THR A 4 -0.70 54.87 -25.37
CA THR A 4 -0.03 53.77 -26.09
C THR A 4 0.75 52.86 -25.13
N GLN A 5 1.41 53.43 -24.12
CA GLN A 5 2.10 52.66 -23.09
C GLN A 5 1.10 51.88 -22.21
N THR A 6 -0.03 52.49 -21.85
CA THR A 6 -1.10 51.83 -21.11
C THR A 6 -1.67 50.63 -21.88
N HIS A 7 -1.90 50.76 -23.19
CA HIS A 7 -2.40 49.66 -24.02
C HIS A 7 -1.41 48.47 -24.07
N GLN A 8 -0.11 48.76 -24.15
CA GLN A 8 0.92 47.72 -24.13
C GLN A 8 0.98 47.00 -22.78
N GLN A 9 0.89 47.74 -21.66
CA GLN A 9 0.84 47.16 -20.32
C GLN A 9 -0.41 46.29 -20.11
N LEU A 10 -1.57 46.73 -20.61
CA LEU A 10 -2.81 45.96 -20.55
C LEU A 10 -2.70 44.65 -21.32
N SER A 11 -2.14 44.68 -22.54
CA SER A 11 -1.92 43.46 -23.34
C SER A 11 -0.98 42.47 -22.65
N ASN A 12 0.10 42.97 -22.05
CA ASN A 12 1.03 42.13 -21.29
C ASN A 12 0.38 41.54 -20.04
N THR A 13 -0.48 42.31 -19.37
CA THR A 13 -1.22 41.85 -18.20
C THR A 13 -2.24 40.77 -18.58
N GLN A 14 -2.97 40.93 -19.69
CA GLN A 14 -3.89 39.92 -20.21
C GLN A 14 -3.18 38.60 -20.56
N LYS A 15 -2.00 38.66 -21.20
CA LYS A 15 -1.17 37.47 -21.45
C LYS A 15 -0.76 36.77 -20.16
N ARG A 16 -0.23 37.52 -19.20
CA ARG A 16 0.13 36.97 -17.88
C ARG A 16 -1.06 36.33 -17.16
N VAL A 17 -2.25 36.92 -17.28
CA VAL A 17 -3.47 36.34 -16.69
C VAL A 17 -3.85 35.03 -17.39
N ALA A 18 -3.76 34.97 -18.72
CA ALA A 18 -3.99 33.73 -19.46
C ALA A 18 -2.95 32.65 -19.10
N ASP A 19 -1.67 33.00 -19.04
CA ASP A 19 -0.59 32.09 -18.66
C ASP A 19 -0.77 31.58 -17.23
N ASN A 20 -1.09 32.47 -16.28
CA ASN A 20 -1.38 32.10 -14.90
C ASN A 20 -2.60 31.18 -14.81
N SER A 21 -3.65 31.43 -15.60
CA SER A 21 -4.85 30.59 -15.62
C SER A 21 -4.54 29.17 -16.11
N GLN A 22 -3.66 29.03 -17.11
CA GLN A 22 -3.17 27.73 -17.57
C GLN A 22 -2.33 27.04 -16.50
N GLN A 23 -1.41 27.75 -15.86
CA GLN A 23 -0.59 27.20 -14.76
C GLN A 23 -1.44 26.71 -13.59
N ILE A 24 -2.47 27.47 -13.20
CA ILE A 24 -3.43 27.08 -12.15
C ILE A 24 -4.16 25.79 -12.55
N THR A 25 -4.58 25.68 -13.80
CA THR A 25 -5.25 24.47 -14.31
C THR A 25 -4.33 23.25 -14.21
N THR A 26 -3.07 23.39 -14.63
CA THR A 26 -2.06 22.34 -14.51
C THR A 26 -1.80 21.96 -13.05
N LEU A 27 -1.69 22.95 -12.16
CA LEU A 27 -1.52 22.71 -10.72
C LEU A 27 -2.70 21.96 -10.13
N ASN A 28 -3.93 22.29 -10.51
CA ASN A 28 -5.13 21.57 -10.05
C ASN A 28 -5.13 20.12 -10.51
N ASN A 29 -4.65 19.84 -11.72
CA ASN A 29 -4.52 18.46 -12.22
C ASN A 29 -3.47 17.68 -11.44
N HIS A 30 -2.30 18.29 -11.17
CA HIS A 30 -1.27 17.67 -10.34
C HIS A 30 -1.75 17.42 -8.91
N PHE A 31 -2.46 18.39 -8.32
CA PHE A 31 -3.03 18.25 -6.98
C PHE A 31 -4.05 17.10 -6.91
N SER A 32 -4.91 16.99 -7.92
CA SER A 32 -5.88 15.89 -8.01
C SER A 32 -5.18 14.53 -8.16
N SER A 33 -4.10 14.48 -8.92
CA SER A 33 -3.29 13.25 -9.10
C SER A 33 -2.62 12.84 -7.79
N LEU A 34 -2.01 13.78 -7.08
CA LEU A 34 -1.42 13.55 -5.75
C LEU A 34 -2.46 13.08 -4.73
N LYS A 35 -3.67 13.66 -4.76
CA LYS A 35 -4.75 13.21 -3.89
C LYS A 35 -5.11 11.74 -4.14
N ASN A 36 -5.18 11.34 -5.40
CA ASN A 36 -5.45 9.94 -5.75
C ASN A 36 -4.29 9.03 -5.30
N GLU A 37 -3.04 9.42 -5.55
CA GLU A 37 -1.86 8.67 -5.11
C GLU A 37 -1.82 8.50 -3.58
N VAL A 38 -2.18 9.53 -2.82
CA VAL A 38 -2.27 9.45 -1.36
C VAL A 38 -3.38 8.49 -0.91
N GLU A 39 -4.54 8.49 -1.58
CA GLU A 39 -5.65 7.58 -1.29
C GLU A 39 -5.26 6.13 -1.61
N ASP A 40 -4.58 5.90 -2.73
CA ASP A 40 -4.12 4.58 -3.16
C ASP A 40 -3.05 4.04 -2.22
N ASN A 41 -2.04 4.85 -1.87
CA ASN A 41 -1.02 4.50 -0.88
C ASN A 41 -1.63 4.13 0.47
N ARG A 42 -2.70 4.83 0.89
CA ARG A 42 -3.42 4.50 2.12
C ARG A 42 -4.07 3.13 2.06
N LYS A 43 -4.70 2.79 0.93
CA LYS A 43 -5.32 1.47 0.74
C LYS A 43 -4.27 0.37 0.66
N GLU A 44 -3.21 0.56 -0.11
CA GLU A 44 -2.09 -0.40 -0.21
C GLU A 44 -1.47 -0.66 1.18
N ALA A 45 -1.21 0.37 1.97
CA ALA A 45 -0.69 0.22 3.33
C ALA A 45 -1.65 -0.55 4.26
N ASN A 46 -2.96 -0.28 4.15
CA ASN A 46 -3.98 -1.00 4.91
C ASN A 46 -4.08 -2.48 4.47
N ALA A 47 -4.03 -2.74 3.17
CA ALA A 47 -4.07 -4.08 2.57
C ALA A 47 -2.84 -4.90 2.96
N GLY A 48 -1.65 -4.30 2.92
CA GLY A 48 -0.41 -4.90 3.43
C GLY A 48 -0.50 -5.27 4.92
N THR A 49 -1.15 -4.44 5.73
CA THR A 49 -1.41 -4.76 7.15
C THR A 49 -2.39 -5.92 7.29
N ALA A 50 -3.47 -5.94 6.51
CA ALA A 50 -4.40 -7.07 6.47
C ALA A 50 -3.70 -8.38 6.05
N SER A 51 -2.78 -8.31 5.08
CA SER A 51 -1.90 -9.39 4.63
C SER A 51 -1.04 -9.94 5.79
N ALA A 52 -0.42 -9.06 6.57
CA ALA A 52 0.35 -9.45 7.75
C ALA A 52 -0.52 -10.10 8.83
N ILE A 53 -1.71 -9.56 9.10
CA ILE A 53 -2.68 -10.16 10.03
C ILE A 53 -3.10 -11.54 9.54
N ALA A 54 -3.35 -11.71 8.24
CA ALA A 54 -3.71 -12.99 7.65
C ALA A 54 -2.61 -14.03 7.90
N ILE A 55 -1.34 -13.72 7.60
CA ILE A 55 -0.20 -14.62 7.83
C ILE A 55 -0.03 -14.94 9.33
N ALA A 56 -0.19 -13.94 10.20
CA ALA A 56 -0.07 -14.12 11.64
C ALA A 56 -1.20 -15.00 12.23
N SER A 57 -2.40 -14.94 11.66
CA SER A 57 -3.55 -15.76 12.08
C SER A 57 -3.43 -17.24 11.71
N GLN A 58 -2.50 -17.59 10.81
CA GLN A 58 -2.33 -18.96 10.34
C GLN A 58 -1.89 -19.88 11.47
N PRO A 59 -2.59 -21.01 11.70
CA PRO A 59 -2.16 -22.04 12.64
C PRO A 59 -0.72 -22.52 12.40
N GLN A 60 -0.06 -22.95 13.47
CA GLN A 60 1.31 -23.48 13.48
C GLN A 60 1.29 -24.97 13.80
N VAL A 61 2.24 -25.72 13.21
CA VAL A 61 2.44 -27.16 13.44
C VAL A 61 2.57 -27.47 14.94
N LYS A 62 1.93 -28.56 15.39
CA LYS A 62 1.98 -29.00 16.79
C LYS A 62 3.22 -29.85 17.06
N ALA A 63 3.62 -29.93 18.32
CA ALA A 63 4.69 -30.83 18.73
C ALA A 63 4.32 -32.29 18.40
N GLY A 64 5.20 -32.98 17.66
CA GLY A 64 5.00 -34.35 17.20
C GLY A 64 4.68 -34.49 15.71
N ASP A 65 4.13 -33.45 15.07
CA ASP A 65 3.89 -33.44 13.62
C ASP A 65 5.13 -32.92 12.88
N PHE A 66 5.49 -33.49 11.72
CA PHE A 66 6.65 -33.00 10.96
C PHE A 66 6.37 -31.65 10.27
N MET A 67 5.17 -31.51 9.69
CA MET A 67 4.77 -30.34 8.90
C MET A 67 3.26 -30.07 9.00
N MET A 68 2.88 -28.83 8.75
CA MET A 68 1.48 -28.39 8.69
C MET A 68 1.31 -27.37 7.57
N MET A 69 0.27 -27.56 6.74
CA MET A 69 -0.23 -26.52 5.85
C MET A 69 -1.32 -25.73 6.57
N SER A 70 -1.33 -24.42 6.35
CA SER A 70 -2.22 -23.47 7.03
C SER A 70 -2.72 -22.44 6.05
N ALA A 71 -3.90 -21.91 6.33
CA ALA A 71 -4.46 -20.76 5.65
C ALA A 71 -4.98 -19.79 6.71
N GLY A 72 -5.00 -18.50 6.39
CA GLY A 72 -5.42 -17.44 7.28
C GLY A 72 -6.07 -16.30 6.50
N ALA A 73 -6.88 -15.50 7.17
CA ALA A 73 -7.49 -14.32 6.60
C ALA A 73 -7.39 -13.16 7.60
N GLY A 74 -7.27 -11.94 7.08
CA GLY A 74 -7.10 -10.74 7.88
C GLY A 74 -7.90 -9.60 7.28
N THR A 75 -8.31 -8.66 8.13
CA THR A 75 -8.92 -7.41 7.69
C THR A 75 -8.34 -6.27 8.50
N PHE A 76 -8.15 -5.13 7.84
CA PHE A 76 -7.67 -3.92 8.49
C PHE A 76 -8.16 -2.69 7.75
N ASN A 77 -8.82 -1.79 8.49
CA ASN A 77 -9.21 -0.46 8.01
C ASN A 77 -9.91 -0.43 6.63
N GLY A 78 -10.82 -1.38 6.39
CA GLY A 78 -11.59 -1.50 5.14
C GLY A 78 -11.00 -2.46 4.10
N GLU A 79 -9.73 -2.85 4.26
CA GLU A 79 -9.06 -3.82 3.37
C GLU A 79 -9.10 -5.24 3.94
N SER A 80 -8.95 -6.23 3.07
CA SER A 80 -8.96 -7.65 3.46
C SER A 80 -7.85 -8.40 2.75
N ALA A 81 -7.37 -9.46 3.39
CA ALA A 81 -6.34 -10.31 2.82
C ALA A 81 -6.54 -11.77 3.20
N VAL A 82 -6.00 -12.63 2.35
CA VAL A 82 -5.94 -14.08 2.56
C VAL A 82 -4.49 -14.52 2.49
N SER A 83 -4.19 -15.62 3.14
CA SER A 83 -2.84 -16.16 3.19
C SER A 83 -2.85 -17.67 3.24
N VAL A 84 -1.77 -18.26 2.73
CA VAL A 84 -1.46 -19.67 2.85
C VAL A 84 -0.03 -19.82 3.30
N GLY A 85 0.27 -20.87 4.06
CA GLY A 85 1.59 -21.04 4.62
C GLY A 85 1.84 -22.45 5.12
N THR A 86 3.11 -22.76 5.31
CA THR A 86 3.58 -24.04 5.79
C THR A 86 4.42 -23.83 7.03
N SER A 87 4.25 -24.68 8.03
CA SER A 87 5.14 -24.74 9.19
C SER A 87 5.69 -26.14 9.37
N PHE A 88 6.92 -26.26 9.88
CA PHE A 88 7.61 -27.52 10.06
C PHE A 88 8.45 -27.51 11.33
N ASN A 89 8.53 -28.67 11.98
CA ASN A 89 9.32 -28.86 13.19
C ASN A 89 10.75 -29.30 12.81
N ALA A 90 11.73 -28.43 13.09
CA ALA A 90 13.15 -28.69 12.91
C ALA A 90 13.75 -29.30 14.20
N GLY A 91 13.23 -30.47 14.59
CA GLY A 91 13.54 -31.14 15.87
C GLY A 91 12.41 -30.99 16.89
N THR A 92 12.70 -31.26 18.17
CA THR A 92 11.71 -31.26 19.25
C THR A 92 11.37 -29.87 19.78
N HIS A 93 12.27 -28.91 19.59
CA HIS A 93 12.21 -27.59 20.22
C HIS A 93 12.21 -26.44 19.21
N THR A 94 12.26 -26.72 17.91
CA THR A 94 12.40 -25.66 16.90
C THR A 94 11.28 -25.78 15.88
N VAL A 95 10.62 -24.66 15.60
CA VAL A 95 9.58 -24.58 14.58
C VAL A 95 9.92 -23.50 13.57
N ILE A 96 9.76 -23.80 12.29
CA ILE A 96 9.91 -22.83 11.21
C ILE A 96 8.55 -22.67 10.53
N LYS A 97 8.20 -21.45 10.15
CA LYS A 97 6.97 -21.10 9.44
C LYS A 97 7.32 -20.23 8.24
N ALA A 98 6.74 -20.52 7.10
CA ALA A 98 6.77 -19.68 5.92
C ALA A 98 5.34 -19.49 5.40
N GLY A 99 5.03 -18.32 4.86
CA GLY A 99 3.71 -18.02 4.35
C GLY A 99 3.74 -16.96 3.28
N VAL A 100 2.71 -16.98 2.44
CA VAL A 100 2.43 -15.97 1.42
C VAL A 100 1.01 -15.45 1.61
N SER A 101 0.76 -14.21 1.23
CA SER A 101 -0.55 -13.57 1.27
C SER A 101 -0.87 -12.87 -0.03
N ALA A 102 -2.15 -12.66 -0.25
CA ALA A 102 -2.70 -11.79 -1.28
C ALA A 102 -3.83 -10.97 -0.66
N ASP A 103 -3.96 -9.71 -1.07
CA ASP A 103 -4.95 -8.79 -0.52
C ASP A 103 -5.86 -8.17 -1.60
N THR A 104 -6.83 -7.39 -1.14
CA THR A 104 -7.86 -6.73 -1.97
C THR A 104 -7.29 -5.71 -2.95
N GLN A 105 -6.08 -5.21 -2.71
CA GLN A 105 -5.39 -4.27 -3.59
C GLN A 105 -4.57 -4.97 -4.69
N SER A 106 -4.67 -6.30 -4.77
CA SER A 106 -3.89 -7.16 -5.69
C SER A 106 -2.40 -7.21 -5.38
N ASP A 107 -2.03 -6.90 -4.14
CA ASP A 107 -0.66 -6.99 -3.67
C ASP A 107 -0.39 -8.38 -3.07
N PHE A 108 0.88 -8.81 -3.18
CA PHE A 108 1.34 -10.11 -2.69
C PHE A 108 2.40 -9.90 -1.61
N GLY A 109 2.23 -10.59 -0.49
CA GLY A 109 3.16 -10.62 0.63
C GLY A 109 3.78 -11.99 0.84
N ALA A 110 4.96 -12.04 1.43
CA ALA A 110 5.58 -13.29 1.88
C ALA A 110 6.38 -13.06 3.17
N GLY A 111 6.47 -14.08 4.01
CA GLY A 111 7.20 -14.03 5.26
C GLY A 111 7.70 -15.40 5.71
N VAL A 112 8.75 -15.39 6.52
CA VAL A 112 9.31 -16.59 7.16
C VAL A 112 9.70 -16.25 8.59
N GLY A 113 9.58 -17.21 9.50
CA GLY A 113 9.93 -17.07 10.90
C GLY A 113 10.39 -18.39 11.51
N VAL A 114 11.16 -18.30 12.59
CA VAL A 114 11.65 -19.44 13.37
C VAL A 114 11.37 -19.17 14.85
N GLY A 115 10.96 -20.20 15.58
CA GLY A 115 10.74 -20.17 17.02
C GLY A 115 11.41 -21.35 17.70
N TYR A 116 11.87 -21.13 18.93
CA TYR A 116 12.43 -22.16 19.79
C TYR A 116 11.65 -22.25 21.10
N SER A 117 11.30 -23.45 21.56
CA SER A 117 10.58 -23.73 22.80
C SER A 117 11.44 -24.54 23.77
N PHE A 118 11.27 -24.35 25.09
CA PHE A 118 12.00 -25.08 26.15
C PHE A 118 11.03 -25.74 27.14
#